data_AF-A0A2V9LCE6-F1
#
_entry.id   AF-A0A2V9LCE6-F1
#
_cell.length_a   1.000
_cell.length_b   1.000
_cell.length_c   1.000
_cell.angle_alpha   90.00
_cell.angle_beta   90.00
_cell.angle_gamma   90.00
#
_symmetry.space_group_name_H-M   'P 1'
#
loop_
_entity.id
_entity.type
_entity.pdbx_description
1 polymer ?
#
loop_
_entity_poly.entity_id
_entity_poly.type
_entity_poly.pdbx_seq_one_letter_code
_entity_poly.pdbx_strand_id
1 'polypeptide(L)'
;VAIRRMDLSSAAAWQRKLTQDGKLVRIAIVAAGAFGDPASIPWLIGQMNVPELARIAGEAFTMITGVDIAYQDLDGKQPEGFEAGPTENPEDENVEMDPDDNLPWPDPALIAKWWNAHQGEFQKGARYLLGKPITVDWLQQVLRIGRQRQRAAAALELAMRQPGKPLFEVRAPGFRQKQILAGS
;
A
#
# COMPACT_ATOMS: atom_id res chain seq x y z
N VAL A 1 8.73 -9.04 0.40
CA VAL A 1 8.27 -10.45 0.27
C VAL A 1 8.26 -11.18 1.62
N ALA A 2 9.33 -11.11 2.42
CA ALA A 2 9.42 -11.83 3.70
C ALA A 2 8.29 -11.54 4.71
N ILE A 3 7.92 -10.26 4.93
CA ILE A 3 6.91 -9.88 5.94
C ILE A 3 5.54 -10.54 5.73
N ARG A 4 5.17 -10.81 4.47
CA ARG A 4 3.90 -11.48 4.12
C ARG A 4 3.85 -12.93 4.59
N ARG A 5 4.98 -13.55 4.91
CA ARG A 5 5.07 -14.92 5.42
C ARG A 5 5.37 -15.01 6.92
N MET A 6 5.75 -13.90 7.56
CA MET A 6 5.98 -13.87 9.01
C MET A 6 4.66 -14.10 9.75
N ASP A 7 4.68 -14.61 10.98
CA ASP A 7 3.49 -14.54 11.84
C ASP A 7 3.24 -13.08 12.28
N LEU A 8 2.07 -12.80 12.86
CA LEU A 8 1.68 -11.43 13.16
C LEU A 8 2.60 -10.75 14.19
N SER A 9 3.06 -11.51 15.18
CA SER A 9 3.90 -10.97 16.25
C SER A 9 5.30 -10.62 15.73
N SER A 10 5.88 -11.49 14.90
CA SER A 10 7.17 -11.25 14.26
C SER A 10 7.13 -10.10 13.26
N ALA A 11 6.04 -9.97 12.49
CA ALA A 11 5.87 -8.86 11.55
C ALA A 11 5.74 -7.51 12.29
N ALA A 12 4.94 -7.45 13.36
CA ALA A 12 4.79 -6.25 14.18
C ALA A 12 6.11 -5.86 14.87
N ALA A 13 6.87 -6.84 15.39
CA ALA A 13 8.17 -6.60 15.99
C ALA A 13 9.20 -6.10 14.96
N TRP A 14 9.20 -6.68 13.76
CA TRP A 14 10.08 -6.25 12.68
C TRP A 14 9.75 -4.83 12.21
N GLN A 15 8.47 -4.49 12.05
CA GLN A 15 8.04 -3.13 11.73
C GLN A 15 8.52 -2.12 12.78
N ARG A 16 8.35 -2.41 14.08
CA ARG A 16 8.84 -1.55 15.16
C ARG A 16 10.36 -1.34 15.11
N LYS A 17 11.12 -2.37 14.78
CA LYS A 17 12.57 -2.27 14.62
C LYS A 17 12.96 -1.35 13.46
N LEU A 18 12.25 -1.45 12.33
CA LEU A 18 12.49 -0.56 11.19
C LEU A 18 12.17 0.90 11.52
N THR A 19 11.16 1.17 12.35
CA THR A 19 10.83 2.55 12.74
C THR A 19 11.84 3.22 13.66
N GLN A 20 12.78 2.47 14.25
CA GLN A 20 13.86 3.02 15.08
C GLN A 20 15.00 3.62 14.26
N ASP A 21 15.09 3.28 12.98
CA ASP A 21 16.03 3.88 12.03
C ASP A 21 15.25 4.79 11.07
N GLY A 22 15.47 6.10 11.17
CA GLY A 22 14.82 7.09 10.31
C GLY A 22 14.95 6.80 8.82
N LYS A 23 16.04 6.13 8.40
CA LYS A 23 16.26 5.75 7.00
C LYS A 23 15.37 4.60 6.52
N LEU A 24 14.79 3.82 7.42
CA LEU A 24 13.99 2.63 7.11
C LEU A 24 12.48 2.85 7.26
N VAL A 25 12.05 4.07 7.64
CA VAL A 25 10.63 4.39 7.85
C VAL A 25 9.81 4.18 6.59
N ARG A 26 10.31 4.60 5.42
CA ARG A 26 9.63 4.35 4.13
C ARG A 26 9.42 2.85 3.88
N ILE A 27 10.43 2.03 4.18
CA ILE A 27 10.34 0.56 4.05
C ILE A 27 9.31 0.01 5.05
N ALA A 28 9.26 0.53 6.27
CA ALA A 28 8.27 0.15 7.27
C ALA A 28 6.83 0.47 6.83
N ILE A 29 6.61 1.60 6.13
CA ILE A 29 5.29 2.00 5.59
C ILE A 29 4.85 1.00 4.52
N VAL A 30 5.72 0.74 3.54
CA VAL A 30 5.46 -0.24 2.48
C VAL A 30 5.20 -1.63 3.07
N ALA A 31 5.96 -2.00 4.11
CA ALA A 31 5.80 -3.26 4.81
C ALA A 31 4.45 -3.34 5.56
N ALA A 32 4.00 -2.25 6.18
CA ALA A 32 2.70 -2.18 6.85
C ALA A 32 1.54 -2.38 5.87
N GLY A 33 1.53 -1.65 4.75
CA GLY A 33 0.53 -1.81 3.70
C GLY A 33 0.56 -3.20 3.06
N ALA A 34 1.75 -3.80 2.93
CA ALA A 34 1.93 -5.17 2.45
C ALA A 34 1.42 -6.23 3.42
N PHE A 35 1.59 -6.00 4.73
CA PHE A 35 1.21 -6.93 5.78
C PHE A 35 -0.29 -6.88 6.07
N GLY A 36 -0.91 -5.71 5.93
CA GLY A 36 -2.36 -5.58 5.89
C GLY A 36 -3.03 -5.49 7.27
N ASP A 37 -2.29 -5.37 8.37
CA ASP A 37 -2.89 -5.34 9.72
C ASP A 37 -3.38 -3.92 10.06
N PRO A 38 -4.68 -3.74 10.36
CA PRO A 38 -5.26 -2.47 10.76
C PRO A 38 -4.62 -1.85 12.01
N ALA A 39 -3.92 -2.63 12.84
CA ALA A 39 -3.17 -2.11 13.98
C ALA A 39 -2.08 -1.08 13.58
N SER A 40 -1.62 -1.10 12.33
CA SER A 40 -0.64 -0.15 11.80
C SER A 40 -1.22 1.20 11.39
N ILE A 41 -2.55 1.31 11.25
CA ILE A 41 -3.22 2.49 10.69
C ILE A 41 -2.96 3.77 11.49
N PRO A 42 -3.07 3.80 12.84
CA PRO A 42 -2.78 5.03 13.58
C PRO A 42 -1.35 5.56 13.36
N TRP A 43 -0.39 4.65 13.22
CA TRP A 43 0.99 5.02 12.92
C TRP A 43 1.14 5.55 11.49
N LEU A 44 0.50 4.91 10.50
CA LEU A 44 0.48 5.36 9.11
C LEU A 44 -0.11 6.78 8.99
N ILE A 45 -1.21 7.06 9.67
CA ILE A 45 -1.80 8.41 9.73
C ILE A 45 -0.80 9.42 10.29
N GLY A 46 -0.03 9.06 11.32
CA GLY A 46 1.06 9.88 11.83
C GLY A 46 2.10 10.21 10.75
N GLN A 47 2.50 9.22 9.95
CA GLN A 47 3.47 9.39 8.85
C GLN A 47 2.93 10.28 7.71
N MET A 48 1.62 10.47 7.60
CA MET A 48 1.02 11.37 6.60
C MET A 48 1.35 12.85 6.84
N ASN A 49 1.84 13.21 8.04
CA ASN A 49 2.28 14.57 8.36
C ASN A 49 3.72 14.86 7.91
N VAL A 50 4.46 13.84 7.44
CA VAL A 50 5.83 13.99 6.95
C VAL A 50 5.77 14.05 5.42
N PRO A 51 6.07 15.20 4.77
CA PRO A 51 5.88 15.40 3.33
C PRO A 51 6.45 14.28 2.45
N GLU A 52 7.66 13.82 2.74
CA GLU A 52 8.39 12.79 1.99
C GLU A 52 7.77 11.39 2.12
N LEU A 53 6.95 11.19 3.16
CA LEU A 53 6.31 9.92 3.48
C LEU A 53 4.80 9.94 3.25
N ALA A 54 4.22 11.12 3.03
CA ALA A 54 2.78 11.30 3.10
C ALA A 54 2.03 10.45 2.08
N ARG A 55 2.44 10.55 0.81
CA ARG A 55 1.82 9.81 -0.29
C ARG A 55 1.94 8.29 -0.13
N ILE A 56 3.13 7.79 0.22
CA ILE A 56 3.31 6.35 0.43
C ILE A 56 2.57 5.82 1.67
N ALA A 57 2.42 6.64 2.71
CA ALA A 57 1.58 6.31 3.87
C ALA A 57 0.09 6.26 3.48
N GLY A 58 -0.37 7.21 2.65
CA GLY A 58 -1.70 7.20 2.04
C GLY A 58 -1.96 5.96 1.18
N GLU A 59 -0.98 5.54 0.40
CA GLU A 59 -1.09 4.28 -0.36
C GLU A 59 -1.16 3.06 0.56
N ALA A 60 -0.31 2.98 1.60
CA ALA A 60 -0.37 1.87 2.56
C ALA A 60 -1.73 1.81 3.27
N PHE A 61 -2.30 2.97 3.63
CA PHE A 61 -3.66 3.08 4.17
C PHE A 61 -4.70 2.55 3.18
N THR A 62 -4.67 3.01 1.94
CA THR A 62 -5.53 2.53 0.84
C THR A 62 -5.42 1.02 0.64
N MET A 63 -4.20 0.47 0.69
CA MET A 63 -3.94 -0.96 0.53
C MET A 63 -4.58 -1.79 1.65
N ILE A 64 -4.69 -1.25 2.87
CA ILE A 64 -5.33 -1.94 4.00
C ILE A 64 -6.85 -1.76 3.95
N THR A 65 -7.33 -0.53 3.83
CA THR A 65 -8.75 -0.19 4.02
C THR A 65 -9.57 -0.29 2.74
N GLY A 66 -8.92 -0.24 1.57
CA GLY A 66 -9.58 -0.21 0.27
C GLY A 66 -10.18 1.14 -0.10
N VAL A 67 -10.06 2.15 0.77
CA VAL A 67 -10.61 3.48 0.49
C VAL A 67 -9.76 4.17 -0.56
N ASP A 68 -10.43 4.76 -1.55
CA ASP A 68 -9.77 5.56 -2.57
C ASP A 68 -9.73 7.02 -2.12
N ILE A 69 -8.56 7.48 -1.70
CA ILE A 69 -8.37 8.78 -1.02
C ILE A 69 -8.92 9.94 -1.84
N ALA A 70 -8.57 10.03 -3.12
CA ALA A 70 -9.03 11.11 -3.99
C ALA A 70 -10.54 11.01 -4.30
N TYR A 71 -11.06 9.79 -4.47
CA TYR A 71 -12.48 9.59 -4.78
C TYR A 71 -13.40 9.90 -3.58
N GLN A 72 -12.89 9.81 -2.36
CA GLN A 72 -13.62 10.05 -1.12
C GLN A 72 -13.37 11.45 -0.54
N ASP A 73 -12.73 12.34 -1.31
CA ASP A 73 -12.35 13.70 -0.88
C ASP A 73 -11.54 13.68 0.44
N LEU A 74 -10.63 12.71 0.57
CA LEU A 74 -9.72 12.57 1.72
C LEU A 74 -8.31 13.06 1.40
N ASP A 75 -8.10 13.57 0.19
CA ASP A 75 -6.86 14.21 -0.24
C ASP A 75 -6.78 15.67 0.19
N GLY A 76 -5.55 16.15 0.29
CA GLY A 76 -5.20 17.53 0.54
C GLY A 76 -4.33 18.08 -0.58
N LYS A 77 -3.78 19.26 -0.36
CA LYS A 77 -2.83 19.88 -1.29
C LYS A 77 -1.42 19.34 -1.07
N GLN A 78 -0.61 19.40 -2.12
CA GLN A 78 0.83 19.26 -1.98
C GLN A 78 1.36 20.25 -0.93
N PRO A 79 2.24 19.81 -0.02
CA PRO A 79 2.90 20.70 0.94
C PRO A 79 3.67 21.82 0.24
N GLU A 80 3.56 23.03 0.78
CA GLU A 80 4.26 24.21 0.24
C GLU A 80 5.78 24.00 0.28
N GLY A 81 6.46 24.31 -0.82
CA GLY A 81 7.91 24.15 -0.94
C GLY A 81 8.40 22.71 -1.09
N PHE A 82 7.51 21.72 -1.24
CA PHE A 82 7.92 20.35 -1.55
C PHE A 82 8.35 20.22 -3.00
N GLU A 83 9.64 19.92 -3.22
CA GLU A 83 10.20 19.59 -4.53
C GLU A 83 10.40 18.07 -4.62
N ALA A 84 9.79 17.45 -5.63
CA ALA A 84 9.84 16.01 -5.85
C ALA A 84 10.51 15.70 -7.20
N GLY A 85 11.50 14.82 -7.19
CA GLY A 85 12.20 14.41 -8.41
C GLY A 85 13.18 15.46 -8.95
N PRO A 86 13.62 15.34 -10.22
CA PRO A 86 14.55 16.28 -10.82
C PRO A 86 13.95 17.67 -10.95
N THR A 87 14.73 18.70 -10.64
CA THR A 87 14.36 20.07 -10.94
C THR A 87 14.60 20.38 -12.43
N GLU A 88 14.02 21.47 -12.95
CA GLU A 88 14.33 21.97 -14.30
C GLU A 88 15.73 22.63 -14.40
N ASN A 89 16.49 22.64 -13.30
CA ASN A 89 17.83 23.21 -13.27
C ASN A 89 18.82 22.31 -14.03
N PRO A 90 19.48 22.79 -15.11
CA PRO A 90 20.46 22.01 -15.87
C PRO A 90 21.69 21.58 -15.05
N GLU A 91 21.95 22.22 -13.91
CA GLU A 91 23.04 21.89 -12.98
C GLU A 91 22.63 20.89 -11.89
N ASP A 92 21.35 20.48 -11.83
CA ASP A 92 20.89 19.47 -10.89
C ASP A 92 21.24 18.06 -11.39
N GLU A 93 22.15 17.40 -10.67
CA GLU A 93 22.61 16.04 -10.99
C GLU A 93 21.57 14.97 -10.60
N ASN A 94 20.54 15.31 -9.81
CA ASN A 94 19.53 14.37 -9.35
C ASN A 94 18.43 14.13 -10.40
N VAL A 95 18.62 13.11 -11.24
CA VAL A 95 17.66 12.69 -12.27
C VAL A 95 16.62 11.66 -11.79
N GLU A 96 16.58 11.34 -10.50
CA GLU A 96 15.67 10.31 -9.98
C GLU A 96 14.22 10.78 -10.03
N MET A 97 13.40 10.13 -10.86
CA MET A 97 11.96 10.38 -10.89
C MET A 97 11.32 10.08 -9.54
N ASP A 98 10.35 10.92 -9.14
CA ASP A 98 9.55 10.70 -7.96
C ASP A 98 8.69 9.42 -8.09
N PRO A 99 8.93 8.38 -7.26
CA PRO A 99 8.19 7.12 -7.33
C PRO A 99 6.72 7.25 -6.91
N ASP A 100 6.35 8.34 -6.25
CA ASP A 100 5.03 8.57 -5.66
C ASP A 100 4.22 9.63 -6.44
N ASP A 101 4.72 10.13 -7.57
CA ASP A 101 4.10 11.21 -8.38
C ASP A 101 2.62 10.95 -8.73
N ASN A 102 2.27 9.68 -8.94
CA ASN A 102 0.89 9.27 -9.28
C ASN A 102 -0.02 9.05 -8.06
N LEU A 103 0.45 9.30 -6.83
CA LEU A 103 -0.31 9.10 -5.61
C LEU A 103 -0.90 10.42 -5.10
N PRO A 104 -2.15 10.40 -4.59
CA PRO A 104 -2.75 11.59 -4.00
C PRO A 104 -2.03 12.00 -2.72
N TRP A 105 -1.99 13.30 -2.45
CA TRP A 105 -1.55 13.83 -1.16
C TRP A 105 -2.66 13.60 -0.13
N PRO A 106 -2.49 12.77 0.90
CA PRO A 106 -3.54 12.56 1.89
C PRO A 106 -3.68 13.77 2.82
N ASP A 107 -4.91 14.11 3.21
CA ASP A 107 -5.15 15.01 4.34
C ASP A 107 -5.20 14.18 5.64
N PRO A 108 -4.22 14.33 6.56
CA PRO A 108 -4.16 13.51 7.77
C PRO A 108 -5.39 13.68 8.68
N ALA A 109 -6.01 14.85 8.71
CA ALA A 109 -7.17 15.12 9.55
C ALA A 109 -8.44 14.48 8.98
N LEU A 110 -8.66 14.57 7.67
CA LEU A 110 -9.77 13.90 6.99
C LEU A 110 -9.64 12.37 7.07
N ILE A 111 -8.43 11.85 6.83
CA ILE A 111 -8.14 10.42 6.97
C ILE A 111 -8.38 9.94 8.41
N ALA A 112 -7.91 10.70 9.42
CA ALA A 112 -8.14 10.34 10.82
C ALA A 112 -9.63 10.32 11.18
N LYS A 113 -10.39 11.30 10.70
CA LYS A 113 -11.85 11.35 10.87
C LYS A 113 -12.53 10.15 10.22
N TRP A 114 -12.15 9.83 8.98
CA TRP A 114 -12.68 8.66 8.27
C TRP A 114 -12.35 7.37 9.03
N TRP A 115 -11.09 7.19 9.45
CA TRP A 115 -10.66 6.01 10.19
C TRP A 115 -11.43 5.83 11.49
N ASN A 116 -11.65 6.92 12.23
CA ASN A 116 -12.41 6.86 13.48
C ASN A 116 -13.84 6.36 13.28
N ALA A 117 -14.47 6.68 12.14
CA ALA A 117 -15.81 6.22 11.79
C ALA A 117 -15.85 4.75 11.31
N HIS A 118 -14.81 4.25 10.65
CA HIS A 118 -14.82 2.94 9.98
C HIS A 118 -13.99 1.87 10.69
N GLN A 119 -13.16 2.21 11.67
CA GLN A 119 -12.26 1.25 12.33
C GLN A 119 -12.99 0.05 12.98
N GLY A 120 -14.27 0.20 13.31
CA GLY A 120 -15.11 -0.89 13.83
C GLY A 120 -15.36 -2.03 12.83
N GLU A 121 -15.16 -1.78 11.54
CA GLU A 121 -15.27 -2.78 10.46
C GLU A 121 -14.03 -3.68 10.37
N PHE A 122 -12.96 -3.33 11.08
CA PHE A 122 -11.66 -3.98 10.98
C PHE A 122 -11.26 -4.68 12.28
N GLN A 123 -10.83 -5.93 12.14
CA GLN A 123 -10.28 -6.70 13.25
C GLN A 123 -8.75 -6.58 13.30
N LYS A 124 -8.22 -6.09 14.42
CA LYS A 124 -6.76 -6.10 14.69
C LYS A 124 -6.22 -7.53 14.71
N GLY A 125 -5.04 -7.74 14.15
CA GLY A 125 -4.44 -9.07 14.02
C GLY A 125 -5.06 -9.93 12.92
N ALA A 126 -5.94 -9.39 12.09
CA ALA A 126 -6.30 -9.99 10.81
C ALA A 126 -5.67 -9.18 9.67
N ARG A 127 -5.32 -9.85 8.58
CA ARG A 127 -4.71 -9.20 7.41
C ARG A 127 -5.75 -8.86 6.37
N TYR A 128 -5.71 -7.61 5.93
CA TYR A 128 -6.60 -7.06 4.92
C TYR A 128 -5.82 -6.67 3.68
N LEU A 129 -6.49 -6.78 2.54
CA LEU A 129 -6.09 -6.15 1.30
C LEU A 129 -7.34 -5.49 0.75
N LEU A 130 -7.31 -4.18 0.53
CA LEU A 130 -8.43 -3.41 -0.01
C LEU A 130 -9.75 -3.62 0.75
N GLY A 131 -9.70 -3.51 2.09
CA GLY A 131 -10.90 -3.51 2.93
C GLY A 131 -11.49 -4.89 3.21
N LYS A 132 -10.90 -5.97 2.69
CA LYS A 132 -11.35 -7.34 2.97
C LYS A 132 -10.23 -8.23 3.50
N PRO A 133 -10.54 -9.20 4.37
CA PRO A 133 -9.58 -10.21 4.77
C PRO A 133 -8.95 -10.92 3.57
N ILE A 134 -7.65 -11.21 3.65
CA ILE A 134 -6.93 -11.86 2.56
C ILE A 134 -7.37 -13.33 2.43
N THR A 135 -8.21 -13.61 1.44
CA THR A 135 -8.64 -14.96 1.02
C THR A 135 -8.30 -15.20 -0.46
N VAL A 136 -8.25 -16.47 -0.89
CA VAL A 136 -7.95 -16.81 -2.29
C VAL A 136 -8.95 -16.15 -3.25
N ASP A 137 -10.25 -16.26 -2.97
CA ASP A 137 -11.31 -15.69 -3.81
C ASP A 137 -11.19 -14.18 -3.93
N TRP A 138 -10.88 -13.52 -2.81
CA TRP A 138 -10.69 -12.07 -2.82
C TRP A 138 -9.48 -11.66 -3.64
N LEU A 139 -8.35 -12.36 -3.50
CA LEU A 139 -7.15 -12.10 -4.29
C LEU A 139 -7.40 -12.26 -5.80
N GLN A 140 -8.14 -13.28 -6.20
CA GLN A 140 -8.56 -13.45 -7.61
C GLN A 140 -9.44 -12.30 -8.08
N GLN A 141 -10.33 -11.79 -7.23
CA GLN A 141 -11.14 -10.62 -7.56
C GLN A 141 -10.28 -9.37 -7.73
N VAL A 142 -9.33 -9.11 -6.82
CA VAL A 142 -8.38 -7.99 -6.93
C VAL A 142 -7.56 -8.08 -8.22
N LEU A 143 -7.15 -9.29 -8.65
CA LEU A 143 -6.47 -9.48 -9.94
C LEU A 143 -7.31 -9.06 -11.15
N ARG A 144 -8.65 -9.06 -11.04
CA ARG A 144 -9.59 -8.65 -12.09
C ARG A 144 -9.89 -7.15 -12.08
N ILE A 145 -10.10 -6.57 -10.89
CA ILE A 145 -10.65 -5.20 -10.76
C ILE A 145 -9.67 -4.16 -10.21
N GLY A 146 -8.53 -4.59 -9.64
CA GLY A 146 -7.61 -3.69 -8.97
C GLY A 146 -6.73 -2.85 -9.91
N ARG A 147 -6.14 -1.79 -9.36
CA ARG A 147 -5.07 -1.00 -10.01
C ARG A 147 -3.77 -1.80 -10.05
N GLN A 148 -2.80 -1.39 -10.86
CA GLN A 148 -1.57 -2.17 -11.10
C GLN A 148 -0.84 -2.59 -9.80
N ARG A 149 -0.62 -1.67 -8.85
CA ARG A 149 0.05 -1.96 -7.57
C ARG A 149 -0.74 -2.94 -6.70
N GLN A 150 -2.06 -2.80 -6.68
CA GLN A 150 -2.99 -3.70 -5.98
C GLN A 150 -2.98 -5.11 -6.56
N ARG A 151 -3.01 -5.22 -7.90
CA ARG A 151 -2.92 -6.49 -8.63
C ARG A 151 -1.59 -7.19 -8.37
N ALA A 152 -0.49 -6.44 -8.36
CA ALA A 152 0.83 -6.98 -8.03
C ALA A 152 0.87 -7.56 -6.61
N ALA A 153 0.29 -6.84 -5.63
CA ALA A 153 0.16 -7.36 -4.27
C ALA A 153 -0.69 -8.64 -4.23
N ALA A 154 -1.82 -8.65 -4.93
CA ALA A 154 -2.70 -9.82 -4.97
C ALA A 154 -2.03 -11.06 -5.60
N ALA A 155 -1.27 -10.86 -6.69
CA ALA A 155 -0.50 -11.93 -7.33
C ALA A 155 0.52 -12.56 -6.36
N LEU A 156 1.25 -11.74 -5.61
CA LEU A 156 2.23 -12.20 -4.63
C LEU A 156 1.57 -12.99 -3.49
N GLU A 157 0.48 -12.46 -2.92
CA GLU A 157 -0.28 -13.16 -1.86
C GLU A 157 -0.82 -14.51 -2.35
N LEU A 158 -1.34 -14.55 -3.58
CA LEU A 158 -1.89 -15.76 -4.17
C LEU A 158 -0.81 -16.83 -4.38
N ALA A 159 0.36 -16.43 -4.90
CA ALA A 159 1.50 -17.33 -5.11
C ALA A 159 2.02 -17.92 -3.79
N MET A 160 2.02 -17.14 -2.69
CA MET A 160 2.42 -17.65 -1.36
C MET A 160 1.42 -18.67 -0.79
N ARG A 161 0.13 -18.53 -1.13
CA ARG A 161 -0.94 -19.40 -0.64
C ARG A 161 -1.14 -20.65 -1.49
N GLN A 162 -0.66 -20.65 -2.72
CA GLN A 162 -0.77 -21.78 -3.65
C GLN A 162 0.62 -22.21 -4.14
N PRO A 163 1.46 -22.83 -3.27
CA PRO A 163 2.78 -23.32 -3.67
C PRO A 163 2.68 -24.22 -4.89
N GLY A 164 3.62 -24.04 -5.84
CA GLY A 164 3.67 -24.82 -7.09
C GLY A 164 2.88 -24.21 -8.25
N LYS A 165 2.05 -23.19 -8.03
CA LYS A 165 1.48 -22.39 -9.12
C LYS A 165 2.38 -21.23 -9.50
N PRO A 166 2.50 -20.89 -10.80
CA PRO A 166 3.30 -19.75 -11.23
C PRO A 166 2.70 -18.44 -10.72
N LEU A 167 3.58 -17.46 -10.47
CA LEU A 167 3.16 -16.09 -10.15
C LEU A 167 2.33 -15.53 -11.31
N PHE A 168 1.19 -14.91 -11.00
CA PHE A 168 0.38 -14.25 -12.01
C PHE A 168 1.12 -13.03 -12.57
N GLU A 169 1.45 -13.05 -13.87
CA GLU A 169 2.21 -11.98 -14.52
C GLU A 169 1.31 -10.76 -14.82
N VAL A 170 1.22 -9.85 -13.85
CA VAL A 170 0.37 -8.65 -13.93
C VAL A 170 0.79 -7.65 -15.01
N ARG A 171 1.99 -7.80 -15.59
CA ARG A 171 2.50 -6.95 -16.69
C ARG A 171 2.33 -7.60 -18.07
N ALA A 172 1.82 -8.84 -18.14
CA ALA A 172 1.55 -9.49 -19.43
C ALA A 172 0.48 -8.73 -20.24
N PRO A 173 0.38 -8.93 -21.57
CA PRO A 173 -0.72 -8.35 -22.34
C PRO A 173 -2.11 -8.72 -21.79
N GLY A 174 -3.04 -7.76 -21.75
CA GLY A 174 -4.32 -7.90 -21.06
C GLY A 174 -5.18 -9.10 -21.52
N PHE A 175 -5.09 -9.50 -22.79
CA PHE A 175 -5.80 -10.69 -23.28
C PHE A 175 -5.29 -12.00 -22.65
N ARG A 176 -3.98 -12.14 -22.42
CA ARG A 176 -3.40 -13.32 -21.74
C ARG A 176 -3.86 -13.37 -20.29
N GLN A 177 -3.90 -12.22 -19.64
CA GLN A 177 -4.39 -12.09 -18.27
C GLN A 177 -5.87 -12.53 -18.16
N LYS A 178 -6.72 -12.11 -19.10
CA LYS A 178 -8.14 -12.53 -19.17
C LYS A 178 -8.29 -14.04 -19.36
N GLN A 179 -7.51 -14.65 -20.26
CA GLN A 179 -7.55 -16.10 -20.48
C GLN A 179 -7.17 -16.90 -19.23
N ILE A 180 -6.11 -16.49 -18.53
CA ILE A 180 -5.68 -17.15 -17.28
C ILE A 180 -6.77 -17.03 -16.21
N LEU A 181 -7.38 -15.85 -16.06
CA LEU A 181 -8.41 -15.59 -15.05
C LEU A 181 -9.77 -16.23 -15.36
N ALA A 182 -10.02 -16.62 -16.61
CA ALA A 182 -11.24 -17.32 -17.04
C ALA A 182 -11.17 -18.84 -16.83
N GLY A 183 -9.97 -19.41 -16.76
CA GLY A 183 -9.74 -20.83 -16.46
C GLY A 183 -9.36 -21.13 -15.01
N SER A 184 -9.45 -20.14 -14.11
CA SER A 184 -9.05 -20.23 -12.70
C SER A 184 -10.24 -20.38 -11.76
#